data_AF-A0A5C2SMN1-F1
#
_entry.id   AF-A0A5C2SMN1-F1
#
_cell.length_a   1.000
_cell.length_b   1.000
_cell.length_c   1.000
_cell.angle_alpha   90.00
_cell.angle_beta   90.00
_cell.angle_gamma   90.00
#
_symmetry.space_group_name_H-M   'P 1'
#
loop_
_entity.id
_entity.type
_entity.pdbx_description
1 polymer ?
#
loop_
_entity_poly.entity_id
_entity_poly.type
_entity_poly.pdbx_seq_one_letter_code
_entity_poly.pdbx_strand_id
1 'polypeptide(L)'
;MQAIEDSLKSLLATLPARPLEKQLLDELVERTLSQTQANANPESWKNRWEYVLRKEVFDLAATEGKALKDPTTNYYEQLNDMLDIILTFTEHGASPCLY
;
A
#
# COMPACT_ATOMS: atom_id res chain seq x y z
N MET A 1 -11.30 -1.44 11.25
CA MET A 1 -10.13 -1.81 10.42
C MET A 1 -10.55 -2.14 9.00
N GLN A 2 -11.59 -2.96 8.81
CA GLN A 2 -12.16 -3.36 7.51
C GLN A 2 -12.16 -2.26 6.43
N ALA A 3 -12.69 -1.07 6.69
CA ALA A 3 -12.76 0.02 5.70
C ALA A 3 -11.39 0.49 5.13
N ILE A 4 -10.32 0.47 5.93
CA ILE A 4 -8.97 0.85 5.45
C ILE A 4 -8.35 -0.30 4.65
N GLU A 5 -8.54 -1.54 5.11
CA GLU A 5 -8.10 -2.73 4.37
C GLU A 5 -8.82 -2.84 3.01
N ASP A 6 -10.13 -2.56 2.97
CA ASP A 6 -10.92 -2.56 1.73
C ASP A 6 -10.47 -1.41 0.80
N SER A 7 -10.13 -0.25 1.37
CA SER A 7 -9.57 0.88 0.60
C SER A 7 -8.21 0.54 -0.01
N LEU A 8 -7.33 -0.12 0.75
CA LEU A 8 -6.04 -0.59 0.23
C LEU A 8 -6.23 -1.62 -0.88
N LYS A 9 -7.10 -2.61 -0.69
CA LYS A 9 -7.41 -3.62 -1.72
C LYS A 9 -7.97 -2.99 -2.98
N SER A 10 -8.85 -1.99 -2.83
CA SER A 10 -9.36 -1.23 -3.96
C SER A 10 -8.23 -0.51 -4.69
N LEU A 11 -7.34 0.17 -3.96
CA LEU A 11 -6.17 0.85 -4.52
C LEU A 11 -5.31 -0.12 -5.35
N LEU A 12 -4.96 -1.27 -4.77
CA LEU A 12 -4.17 -2.32 -5.44
C LEU A 12 -4.86 -2.84 -6.71
N ALA A 13 -6.18 -2.98 -6.71
CA ALA A 13 -6.94 -3.44 -7.88
C ALA A 13 -7.01 -2.38 -9.00
N THR A 14 -6.89 -1.09 -8.67
CA THR A 14 -6.86 0.03 -9.64
C THR A 14 -5.47 0.36 -10.18
N LEU A 15 -4.41 -0.32 -9.72
CA LEU A 15 -3.06 -0.04 -10.19
C LEU A 15 -2.96 -0.26 -11.71
N PRO A 16 -2.41 0.71 -12.46
CA PRO A 16 -2.20 0.56 -13.90
C PRO A 16 -1.12 -0.50 -14.18
N ALA A 17 -1.06 -0.95 -15.44
CA ALA A 17 0.02 -1.83 -15.89
C ALA A 17 1.38 -1.15 -15.70
N ARG A 18 2.38 -1.93 -15.28
CA ARG A 18 3.73 -1.42 -15.05
C ARG A 18 4.39 -0.90 -16.34
N PRO A 19 5.33 0.06 -16.22
CA PRO A 19 5.80 0.72 -15.01
C PRO A 19 4.77 1.72 -14.43
N LEU A 20 4.70 1.81 -13.10
CA LEU A 20 3.81 2.75 -12.41
C LEU A 20 4.30 4.19 -12.59
N GLU A 21 3.45 5.03 -13.19
CA GLU A 21 3.73 6.47 -13.25
C GLU A 21 3.52 7.10 -11.87
N LYS A 22 4.57 7.74 -11.33
CA LYS A 22 4.54 8.35 -9.99
C LYS A 22 3.37 9.31 -9.80
N GLN A 23 3.09 10.17 -10.77
CA GLN A 23 1.98 11.15 -10.66
C GLN A 23 0.63 10.46 -10.48
N LEU A 24 0.39 9.37 -11.21
CA LEU A 24 -0.83 8.58 -11.11
C LEU A 24 -0.92 7.88 -9.75
N LEU A 25 0.20 7.35 -9.26
CA LEU A 25 0.28 6.73 -7.94
C LEU A 25 0.01 7.76 -6.82
N ASP A 26 0.64 8.94 -6.89
CA ASP A 26 0.44 10.04 -5.95
C ASP A 26 -1.05 10.46 -5.92
N GLU A 27 -1.69 10.63 -7.08
CA GLU A 27 -3.12 10.95 -7.16
C GLU A 27 -4.02 9.86 -6.54
N LEU A 28 -3.72 8.58 -6.81
CA LEU A 28 -4.50 7.47 -6.28
C LEU A 28 -4.35 7.35 -4.75
N VAL A 29 -3.13 7.55 -4.24
CA VAL A 29 -2.85 7.57 -2.80
C VAL A 29 -3.54 8.76 -2.14
N GLU A 30 -3.42 9.97 -2.70
CA GLU A 30 -4.08 11.17 -2.17
C GLU A 30 -5.60 11.03 -2.09
N ARG A 31 -6.23 10.47 -3.15
CA ARG A 31 -7.67 10.17 -3.15
C ARG A 31 -8.03 9.17 -2.06
N THR A 32 -7.26 8.10 -1.91
CA THR A 32 -7.49 7.05 -0.91
C THR A 32 -7.36 7.60 0.51
N LEU A 33 -6.37 8.46 0.76
CA LEU A 33 -6.17 9.13 2.04
C LEU A 33 -7.32 10.08 2.36
N SER A 34 -7.72 10.92 1.40
CA SER A 34 -8.81 11.88 1.55
C SER A 34 -10.15 11.22 1.86
N GLN A 35 -10.45 10.09 1.20
CA GLN A 35 -11.68 9.32 1.42
C GLN A 35 -11.75 8.68 2.81
N THR A 36 -10.61 8.30 3.39
CA THR A 36 -10.56 7.61 4.69
C THR A 36 -10.33 8.54 5.87
N GLN A 37 -9.88 9.77 5.65
CA GLN A 37 -9.59 10.75 6.71
C GLN A 37 -10.85 11.42 7.30
N ALA A 38 -11.95 11.49 6.54
CA ALA A 38 -13.10 12.38 6.81
C ALA A 38 -13.76 12.24 8.21
N ASN A 39 -13.51 11.17 8.96
CA ASN A 39 -14.10 10.93 10.28
C ASN A 39 -13.12 10.37 11.33
N ALA A 40 -11.80 10.44 11.10
CA ALA A 40 -10.81 9.78 11.95
C ALA A 40 -9.87 10.77 12.67
N ASN A 41 -9.53 10.46 13.92
CA ASN A 41 -8.43 11.14 14.63
C ASN A 41 -7.13 10.95 13.82
N PRO A 42 -6.39 12.02 13.47
CA PRO A 42 -5.23 11.93 12.57
C PRO A 42 -4.18 10.90 13.00
N GLU A 43 -3.83 10.86 14.29
CA GLU A 43 -2.81 9.93 14.81
C GLU A 43 -3.28 8.47 14.75
N SER A 44 -4.51 8.21 15.18
CA SER A 44 -5.10 6.87 15.11
C SER A 44 -5.31 6.40 13.68
N TRP A 45 -5.52 7.31 12.73
CA TRP A 45 -5.65 7.02 11.31
C TRP A 45 -4.31 6.64 10.68
N LYS A 46 -3.25 7.40 10.97
CA LYS A 46 -1.88 7.05 10.52
C LYS A 46 -1.43 5.69 11.01
N ASN A 47 -1.59 5.41 12.31
CA ASN A 47 -1.22 4.12 12.90
C ASN A 47 -1.99 2.95 12.28
N ARG A 48 -3.23 3.17 11.85
CA ARG A 48 -4.02 2.14 11.14
C ARG A 48 -3.50 1.89 9.74
N TRP A 49 -3.13 2.92 8.99
CA TRP A 49 -2.53 2.78 7.67
C TRP A 49 -1.18 2.06 7.75
N GLU A 50 -0.32 2.45 8.69
CA GLU A 50 0.96 1.78 8.92
C GLU A 50 0.76 0.29 9.22
N TYR A 51 -0.16 -0.05 10.12
CA TYR A 51 -0.48 -1.44 10.44
C TYR A 51 -0.93 -2.24 9.21
N VAL A 52 -1.87 -1.68 8.42
CA VAL A 52 -2.43 -2.37 7.25
C VAL A 52 -1.39 -2.55 6.15
N LEU A 53 -0.60 -1.51 5.85
CA LEU A 53 0.47 -1.57 4.86
C LEU A 53 1.54 -2.60 5.25
N ARG A 54 1.94 -2.59 6.53
CA ARG A 54 2.94 -3.54 7.06
C ARG A 54 2.43 -4.98 7.01
N LYS A 55 1.16 -5.19 7.36
CA LYS A 55 0.52 -6.51 7.28
C LYS A 55 0.52 -7.02 5.84
N GLU A 56 0.14 -6.20 4.87
CA GLU A 56 0.09 -6.60 3.46
C GLU A 56 1.48 -6.98 2.92
N VAL A 57 2.54 -6.24 3.28
CA VAL A 57 3.92 -6.61 2.93
C VAL A 57 4.34 -7.93 3.56
N PHE A 58 3.98 -8.18 4.82
CA PHE A 58 4.29 -9.47 5.46
C PHE A 58 3.52 -10.63 4.84
N ASP A 59 2.26 -10.43 4.50
CA ASP A 59 1.44 -11.44 3.82
C ASP A 59 2.02 -11.75 2.44
N LEU A 60 2.48 -10.73 1.71
CA LEU A 60 3.19 -10.91 0.45
C LEU A 60 4.51 -11.67 0.67
N ALA A 61 5.36 -11.23 1.59
CA ALA A 61 6.64 -11.88 1.89
C ALA A 61 6.49 -13.36 2.31
N ALA A 62 5.40 -13.72 2.99
CA ALA A 62 5.10 -15.11 3.33
C ALA A 62 4.93 -16.02 2.08
N THR A 63 4.64 -15.42 0.92
CA THR A 63 4.53 -16.13 -0.37
C THR A 63 5.86 -16.26 -1.13
N GLU A 64 6.93 -15.58 -0.69
CA GLU A 64 8.23 -15.58 -1.36
C GLU A 64 8.79 -16.99 -1.58
N GLY A 65 8.68 -17.86 -0.57
CA GLY A 65 9.18 -19.23 -0.65
C GLY A 65 8.47 -20.09 -1.72
N LYS A 66 7.26 -19.70 -2.14
CA LYS A 66 6.57 -20.30 -3.29
C LYS A 66 7.04 -19.66 -4.59
N ALA A 67 7.19 -18.33 -4.62
CA ALA A 67 7.67 -17.59 -5.77
C ALA A 67 9.08 -18.02 -6.22
N LEU A 68 9.98 -18.30 -5.27
CA LEU A 68 11.32 -18.82 -5.57
C LEU A 68 11.31 -20.17 -6.29
N LYS A 69 10.23 -20.93 -6.17
CA LYS A 69 10.07 -22.25 -6.80
C LYS A 69 9.32 -22.18 -8.13
N ASP A 70 8.70 -21.04 -8.43
CA ASP A 70 7.91 -20.83 -9.64
C ASP A 70 8.26 -19.48 -10.30
N PRO A 71 9.07 -19.48 -11.36
CA PRO A 71 9.51 -18.26 -12.04
C PRO A 71 8.40 -17.56 -12.83
N THR A 72 7.19 -18.12 -12.91
CA THR A 72 6.03 -17.48 -13.54
C THR A 72 5.25 -16.57 -12.60
N THR A 73 5.65 -16.50 -11.33
CA THR A 73 5.00 -15.66 -10.34
C THR A 73 5.42 -14.20 -10.46
N ASN A 74 4.45 -13.28 -10.39
CA ASN A 74 4.69 -11.84 -10.41
C ASN A 74 5.02 -11.31 -8.99
N TYR A 75 5.74 -12.09 -8.17
CA TYR A 75 5.94 -11.79 -6.75
C TYR A 75 6.80 -10.53 -6.53
N TYR A 76 8.02 -10.50 -7.07
CA TYR A 76 8.94 -9.35 -6.92
C TYR A 76 8.37 -8.08 -7.52
N GLU A 77 7.64 -8.28 -8.59
CA GLU A 77 6.81 -7.31 -9.28
C GLU A 77 5.76 -6.69 -8.33
N GLN A 78 4.93 -7.49 -7.66
CA GLN A 78 3.95 -7.01 -6.68
C GLN A 78 4.61 -6.39 -5.44
N LEU A 79 5.77 -6.91 -5.04
CA LEU A 79 6.53 -6.38 -3.91
C LEU A 79 7.04 -4.97 -4.22
N ASN A 80 7.56 -4.74 -5.42
CA ASN A 80 7.97 -3.41 -5.87
C ASN A 80 6.78 -2.43 -5.84
N ASP A 81 5.62 -2.81 -6.39
CA ASP A 81 4.44 -1.93 -6.36
C ASP A 81 4.01 -1.59 -4.93
N MET A 82 4.03 -2.58 -4.03
CA MET A 82 3.71 -2.35 -2.62
C MET A 82 4.71 -1.42 -1.93
N LEU A 83 6.00 -1.54 -2.25
CA LEU A 83 7.04 -0.64 -1.72
C LEU A 83 6.89 0.78 -2.27
N ASP A 84 6.56 0.93 -3.55
CA ASP A 84 6.28 2.23 -4.16
C ASP A 84 5.05 2.88 -3.52
N ILE A 85 3.98 2.12 -3.28
CA ILE A 85 2.80 2.61 -2.55
C ILE A 85 3.19 3.07 -1.15
N ILE A 86 3.93 2.26 -0.39
CA ILE A 86 4.33 2.62 0.97
C ILE A 86 5.17 3.90 0.97
N LEU A 87 6.10 4.02 0.02
CA LEU A 87 6.90 5.22 -0.17
C LEU A 87 6.00 6.43 -0.42
N THR A 88 5.07 6.36 -1.38
CA THR A 88 4.12 7.45 -1.65
C THR A 88 3.26 7.77 -0.42
N PHE A 89 2.75 6.78 0.32
CA PHE A 89 1.99 7.02 1.56
C PHE A 89 2.84 7.75 2.62
N THR A 90 4.13 7.46 2.71
CA THR A 90 5.06 8.19 3.60
C THR A 90 5.31 9.62 3.14
N GLU A 91 5.47 9.85 1.82
CA GLU A 91 5.63 11.20 1.23
C GLU A 91 4.40 12.09 1.49
N HIS A 92 3.19 11.53 1.42
CA HIS A 92 1.94 12.22 1.74
C HIS A 92 1.68 12.38 3.25
N GLY A 93 2.61 11.96 4.11
CA GLY A 93 2.54 12.15 5.57
C GLY A 93 1.53 11.25 6.28
N ALA A 94 1.09 10.16 5.65
CA ALA A 94 0.16 9.19 6.21
C ALA A 94 0.81 8.13 7.11
N SER A 95 2.13 8.00 7.09
CA SER A 95 2.90 7.25 8.08
C SER A 95 3.66 8.22 8.99
N PRO A 96 3.70 8.00 10.32
CA PRO A 96 4.66 8.67 11.16
C PRO A 96 6.06 8.21 10.72
N CYS A 97 7.01 9.13 10.67
CA CYS A 97 8.40 8.83 10.42
C CYS A 97 8.83 7.63 11.26
N LEU A 98 9.45 6.62 10.64
CA LEU A 98 10.18 5.58 11.36
C LEU A 98 11.36 6.26 12.09
N TYR A 99 11.13 6.69 13.32
CA TYR A 99 12.15 7.23 14.24
C TYR A 99 11.95 6.63 15.62
#